data_AF-A0A1H6IL25-F1
#
_entry.id   AF-A0A1H6IL25-F1
#
_cell.length_a   1.000
_cell.length_b   1.000
_cell.length_c   1.000
_cell.angle_alpha   90.00
_cell.angle_beta   90.00
_cell.angle_gamma   90.00
#
_symmetry.space_group_name_H-M   'P 1'
#
loop_
_entity.id
_entity.type
_entity.pdbx_description
1 polymer ?
#
loop_
_entity_poly.entity_id
_entity_poly.type
_entity_poly.pdbx_seq_one_letter_code
_entity_poly.pdbx_strand_id
1 'polypeptide(L)' 'METFKRYLMFQGMMFVFGIVGPIFLVMYFVTQPDPTVRWAYWIGLFITTADVLIALALTASGTPKKDD' A
#
# COMPACT_ATOMS: atom_id res chain seq x y z
N MET A 1 24.83 -9.53 5.68
CA MET A 1 23.68 -10.47 5.69
C MET A 1 22.46 -9.92 6.42
N GLU A 2 22.61 -9.30 7.60
CA GLU A 2 21.51 -8.69 8.38
C GLU A 2 20.70 -7.64 7.61
N THR A 3 21.37 -6.69 6.93
CA THR A 3 20.70 -5.56 6.25
C THR A 3 19.84 -6.01 5.07
N PHE A 4 20.33 -6.96 4.26
CA PHE A 4 19.58 -7.53 3.14
C PHE A 4 18.33 -8.27 3.63
N LYS A 5 18.45 -9.02 4.73
CA LYS A 5 17.35 -9.76 5.33
C LYS A 5 16.26 -8.83 5.89
N ARG A 6 16.66 -7.71 6.51
CA ARG A 6 15.73 -6.65 6.96
C ARG A 6 15.02 -5.99 5.78
N TYR A 7 15.76 -5.65 4.72
CA TYR A 7 15.18 -5.06 3.51
C TYR A 7 14.13 -5.97 2.87
N LEU A 8 14.45 -7.27 2.72
CA LEU A 8 13.52 -8.26 2.19
C LEU A 8 12.26 -8.41 3.05
N MET A 9 12.40 -8.33 4.38
CA MET A 9 11.27 -8.38 5.32
C MET A 9 10.33 -7.17 5.12
N PHE A 10 10.88 -5.96 5.09
CA PHE A 10 10.09 -4.74 4.89
C PHE A 10 9.45 -4.68 3.50
N GLN A 11 10.17 -5.12 2.47
CA GLN A 11 9.66 -5.17 1.11
C GLN A 11 8.53 -6.20 0.96
N GLY A 12 8.68 -7.39 1.57
CA GLY A 12 7.61 -8.38 1.60
C GLY A 12 6.38 -7.88 2.35
N MET A 13 6.58 -7.17 3.46
CA MET A 13 5.50 -6.57 4.24
C MET A 13 4.75 -5.47 3.46
N MET A 14 5.47 -4.57 2.76
CA MET A 14 4.85 -3.60 1.85
C MET A 14 4.09 -4.27 0.71
N PHE A 15 4.55 -5.40 0.18
CA PHE A 15 3.81 -6.13 -0.85
C PHE A 15 2.47 -6.66 -0.33
N VAL A 16 2.44 -7.16 0.90
CA VAL A 16 1.22 -7.68 1.54
C VAL A 16 0.24 -6.57 1.87
N PHE A 17 0.71 -5.41 2.35
CA PHE A 17 -0.17 -4.27 2.64
C PHE A 17 -0.61 -3.53 1.37
N GLY A 18 0.31 -3.36 0.40
CA GLY A 18 0.04 -2.65 -0.84
C GLY A 18 -0.94 -3.37 -1.78
N ILE A 19 -1.07 -4.70 -1.68
CA ILE A 19 -2.06 -5.45 -2.47
C ILE A 19 -3.49 -5.36 -1.91
N VAL A 20 -3.67 -4.96 -0.64
CA VAL A 20 -5.00 -4.88 0.00
C VAL A 20 -5.92 -3.90 -0.75
N GLY A 21 -5.39 -2.74 -1.14
CA GLY A 21 -6.11 -1.73 -1.90
C GLY A 21 -6.63 -2.23 -3.25
N PRO A 22 -5.76 -2.78 -4.13
CA PRO A 22 -6.14 -3.44 -5.37
C PRO A 22 -7.17 -4.55 -5.19
N ILE A 23 -7.04 -5.40 -4.17
CA ILE A 23 -8.00 -6.50 -3.90
C ILE A 23 -9.40 -5.94 -3.60
N PHE A 24 -9.50 -4.89 -2.78
CA PHE A 24 -10.78 -4.23 -2.48
C PHE A 24 -11.43 -3.61 -3.72
N LEU A 25 -10.63 -2.96 -4.57
CA LEU A 25 -11.12 -2.40 -5.83
C LEU A 25 -11.58 -3.49 -6.80
N VAL A 26 -10.81 -4.57 -6.96
CA VAL A 26 -11.20 -5.73 -7.78
C VAL A 26 -12.50 -6.35 -7.27
N MET A 27 -12.62 -6.58 -5.97
CA MET A 27 -13.86 -7.08 -5.34
C MET A 27 -15.05 -6.18 -5.64
N TYR A 28 -14.89 -4.86 -5.56
CA TYR A 28 -15.96 -3.92 -5.89
C TYR A 28 -16.41 -4.01 -7.35
N PHE A 29 -15.48 -4.11 -8.30
CA PHE A 29 -15.82 -4.18 -9.74
C PHE A 29 -16.33 -5.56 -10.18
N VAL A 30 -15.89 -6.64 -9.53
CA VAL A 30 -16.34 -8.01 -9.82
C VAL A 30 -17.71 -8.28 -9.22
N THR A 31 -18.04 -7.65 -8.08
CA THR A 31 -19.38 -7.77 -7.51
C THR A 31 -20.37 -7.07 -8.45
N GLN A 32 -21.46 -7.76 -8.80
CA GLN A 32 -22.62 -7.18 -9.49
C GLN A 32 -23.04 -5.87 -8.81
N PRO A 33 -23.74 -4.93 -9.49
CA PRO A 33 -24.06 -3.59 -8.95
C PRO A 33 -24.99 -3.67 -7.73
N ASP A 34 -24.42 -4.05 -6.60
CA ASP A 34 -25.05 -4.15 -5.32
C ASP A 34 -24.69 -2.88 -4.55
N PRO A 35 -25.67 -2.04 -4.18
CA PRO A 35 -25.41 -0.79 -3.48
C PRO A 35 -24.69 -0.99 -2.14
N THR A 36 -24.68 -2.20 -1.57
CA THR A 36 -23.98 -2.53 -0.33
C THR A 36 -22.46 -2.51 -0.49
N VAL A 37 -21.93 -2.82 -1.69
CA VAL A 37 -20.47 -2.85 -1.91
C VAL A 37 -19.84 -1.49 -2.22
N ARG A 38 -20.63 -0.43 -2.41
CA ARG A 38 -20.11 0.94 -2.66
C ARG A 38 -19.13 1.44 -1.61
N TRP A 39 -19.26 1.00 -0.37
CA TRP A 39 -18.32 1.35 0.69
C TRP A 39 -16.92 0.75 0.45
N ALA A 40 -16.85 -0.47 -0.11
CA ALA A 40 -15.59 -1.14 -0.42
C ALA A 40 -14.78 -0.39 -1.50
N TYR A 41 -15.45 0.29 -2.44
CA TYR A 41 -14.79 1.18 -3.41
C TYR A 41 -14.04 2.32 -2.72
N TRP A 42 -14.75 3.07 -1.86
CA TRP A 42 -14.20 4.25 -1.20
C TRP A 42 -13.10 3.89 -0.20
N ILE A 43 -13.27 2.80 0.54
CA ILE A 43 -12.24 2.29 1.45
C ILE A 43 -11.04 1.74 0.67
N GLY A 44 -11.27 0.98 -0.40
CA GLY A 44 -10.20 0.48 -1.26
C GLY A 44 -9.37 1.62 -1.87
N LEU A 45 -10.02 2.68 -2.34
CA LEU A 45 -9.37 3.87 -2.86
C LEU A 45 -8.56 4.60 -1.78
N PHE A 46 -9.14 4.76 -0.58
CA PHE A 46 -8.47 5.41 0.55
C PHE A 46 -7.22 4.63 1.00
N ILE A 47 -7.34 3.31 1.19
CA ILE A 47 -6.23 2.43 1.58
C ILE A 47 -5.13 2.46 0.53
N THR A 48 -5.48 2.33 -0.76
CA THR A 48 -4.50 2.39 -1.87
C THR A 48 -3.75 3.73 -1.87
N THR A 49 -4.48 4.84 -1.71
CA THR A 49 -3.88 6.17 -1.71
C THR A 49 -2.97 6.36 -0.51
N ALA A 50 -3.39 5.94 0.68
CA ALA A 50 -2.59 6.01 1.89
C ALA A 50 -1.31 5.17 1.77
N ASP A 51 -1.40 3.94 1.23
CA ASP A 51 -0.25 3.07 1.01
C ASP A 51 0.79 3.72 0.08
N VAL A 52 0.35 4.28 -1.06
CA VAL A 52 1.23 4.99 -2.00
C VAL A 52 1.85 6.24 -1.36
N LEU A 53 1.08 7.02 -0.60
CA LEU A 53 1.60 8.19 0.10
C LEU A 53 2.63 7.83 1.16
N ILE A 54 2.42 6.74 1.90
CA ILE A 54 3.40 6.21 2.86
C ILE A 54 4.67 5.75 2.12
N ALA A 55 4.53 5.05 1.00
CA ALA A 55 5.65 4.62 0.18
C ALA A 55 6.49 5.82 -0.31
N LEU A 56 5.83 6.87 -0.79
CA LEU A 56 6.46 8.12 -1.22
C LEU A 56 7.13 8.84 -0.04
N ALA A 57 6.49 8.91 1.12
CA ALA A 57 7.04 9.54 2.32
C ALA A 57 8.27 8.79 2.87
N LEU A 58 8.24 7.45 2.86
CA LEU A 58 9.39 6.61 3.22
C LEU A 58 10.54 6.77 2.23
N THR A 59 10.23 6.85 0.94
CA THR A 59 11.24 7.09 -0.11
C THR A 59 11.87 8.48 0.05
N ALA A 60 11.07 9.51 0.31
CA ALA A 60 11.55 10.87 0.53
C ALA A 60 12.41 11.00 1.81
N SER A 61 11.97 10.36 2.91
CA SER A 61 12.69 10.39 4.19
C SER A 61 13.93 9.48 4.24
N GLY A 62 14.05 8.53 3.31
CA GLY A 62 15.24 7.68 3.13
C GLY A 62 16.43 8.36 2.47
N THR A 63 16.33 9.63 2.07
CA THR A 63 17.50 10.39 1.61
C THR A 63 18.44 10.58 2.80
N PRO A 64 19.66 10.02 2.80
CA PRO A 64 20.57 10.16 3.93
C PRO A 64 20.79 11.65 4.20
N LYS A 65 20.62 12.05 5.47
CA LYS A 65 21.07 13.35 5.95
C LYS A 65 22.55 13.45 5.61
N LYS A 66 22.87 14.30 4.63
CA LYS A 66 24.24 14.69 4.34
C LYS A 66 24.65 15.55 5.53
N ASP A 67 25.35 14.94 6.48
CA ASP A 67 26.01 15.68 7.55
C ASP A 67 27.22 16.39 6.88
N ASP A 68 27.04 17.67 6.55
CA ASP A 68 28.11 18.62 6.21
C ASP A 68 28.70 19.23 7.50
#